data_AF-A0A971XDP3-F1
#
_entry.id   AF-A0A971XDP3-F1
#
_cell.length_a   1.000
_cell.length_b   1.000
_cell.length_c   1.000
_cell.angle_alpha   90.00
_cell.angle_beta   90.00
_cell.angle_gamma   90.00
#
_symmetry.space_group_name_H-M   'P 1'
#
loop_
_entity.id
_entity.type
_entity.pdbx_description
1 polymer ?
#
loop_
_entity_poly.entity_id
_entity_poly.type
_entity_poly.pdbx_seq_one_letter_code
_entity_poly.pdbx_strand_id
1 'polypeptide(L)' 'MGIILFFIGGFQNVYTYMNCGKVFANLQTGNMILMSINLVEGNISIASRYLVPLCSFWFGCAIGASVNIKFKYL' A
#
# COMPACT_ATOMS: atom_id res chain seq x y z
N MET A 1 14.92 16.88 -10.49
CA MET A 1 14.72 15.54 -9.87
C MET A 1 13.26 15.25 -9.52
N GLY A 2 12.51 16.17 -8.89
CA GLY A 2 11.11 15.93 -8.50
C GLY A 2 10.14 15.56 -9.63
N ILE A 3 10.26 16.16 -10.82
CA ILE A 3 9.41 15.84 -11.99
C ILE A 3 9.56 14.38 -12.44
N ILE A 4 10.79 13.87 -12.43
CA ILE A 4 11.08 12.50 -12.85
C ILE A 4 10.47 11.51 -11.86
N LEU A 5 10.59 11.77 -10.55
CA LEU A 5 9.95 10.95 -9.52
C LEU A 5 8.42 10.99 -9.59
N PHE A 6 7.83 12.17 -9.83
CA PHE A 6 6.38 12.28 -9.98
C PHE A 6 5.87 11.43 -11.15
N PHE A 7 6.56 11.51 -12.29
CA PHE A 7 6.20 10.74 -13.49
C PHE A 7 6.35 9.23 -13.26
N ILE A 8 7.48 8.80 -12.68
CA ILE A 8 7.72 7.39 -12.36
C ILE A 8 6.70 6.87 -11.34
N GLY A 9 6.40 7.65 -10.30
CA GLY A 9 5.44 7.26 -9.26
C GLY A 9 4.02 7.08 -9.82
N GLY A 10 3.57 8.00 -10.66
CA GLY A 10 2.29 7.89 -11.37
C GLY A 10 2.25 6.68 -12.31
N PHE A 11 3.30 6.51 -13.12
CA PHE A 11 3.42 5.39 -14.06
C PHE A 11 3.43 4.04 -13.35
N GLN A 12 4.19 3.90 -12.26
CA GLN A 12 4.27 2.69 -11.45
C GLN A 12 2.87 2.26 -10.95
N ASN A 13 2.06 3.22 -10.50
CA ASN A 13 0.71 2.96 -10.03
C ASN A 13 -0.22 2.49 -11.15
N VAL A 14 -0.16 3.10 -12.34
CA VAL A 14 -0.97 2.66 -13.51
C VAL A 14 -0.52 1.27 -13.98
N TYR A 15 0.79 1.03 -14.07
CA TYR A 15 1.35 -0.24 -14.50
C TYR A 15 0.93 -1.38 -13.58
N THR A 16 1.09 -1.20 -12.26
CA THR A 16 0.71 -2.23 -11.27
C THR A 16 -0.80 -2.44 -11.21
N TYR A 17 -1.60 -1.40 -11.39
CA TYR A 17 -3.05 -1.56 -11.46
C TYR A 17 -3.47 -2.43 -12.66
N MET A 18 -2.89 -2.19 -13.84
CA MET A 18 -3.21 -2.93 -15.05
C MET A 18 -2.66 -4.37 -15.02
N ASN A 19 -1.43 -4.56 -14.55
CA ASN A 19 -0.70 -5.83 -14.71
C ASN A 19 -0.66 -6.71 -13.44
N CYS A 20 -0.88 -6.15 -12.25
CA CYS A 20 -0.81 -6.85 -10.97
C CYS A 20 -2.19 -7.02 -10.30
N GLY A 21 -3.24 -7.14 -11.11
CA GLY A 21 -4.58 -7.48 -10.61
C GLY A 21 -5.27 -6.37 -9.83
N LYS A 22 -5.17 -5.12 -10.32
CA LYS A 22 -5.82 -3.91 -9.78
C LYS A 22 -5.28 -3.39 -8.44
N VAL A 23 -4.02 -3.72 -8.12
CA VAL A 23 -3.34 -3.21 -6.93
C VAL A 23 -2.42 -2.04 -7.29
N PHE A 24 -2.43 -0.98 -6.48
CA PHE A 24 -1.52 0.15 -6.65
C PHE A 24 -0.21 -0.07 -5.89
N ALA A 25 0.93 0.23 -6.52
CA ALA A 25 2.25 0.09 -5.90
C ALA A 25 2.50 1.05 -4.73
N ASN A 26 2.23 2.34 -4.91
CA ASN A 26 2.59 3.40 -3.97
C ASN A 26 1.36 4.09 -3.35
N LEU A 27 0.16 3.79 -3.85
CA LEU A 27 -1.07 4.45 -3.41
C LEU A 27 -1.80 3.63 -2.33
N GLN A 28 -1.25 3.64 -1.11
CA GLN A 28 -1.76 2.88 0.04
C GLN A 28 -3.26 3.17 0.33
N THR A 29 -3.66 4.44 0.33
CA THR A 29 -5.06 4.85 0.54
C THR A 29 -5.96 4.34 -0.59
N GLY A 30 -5.46 4.29 -1.83
CA GLY A 30 -6.19 3.73 -2.97
C GLY A 30 -6.45 2.24 -2.81
N ASN A 31 -5.45 1.48 -2.34
CA ASN A 31 -5.60 0.06 -2.02
C ASN A 31 -6.62 -0.17 -0.88
N MET A 32 -6.62 0.71 0.14
CA MET A 32 -7.59 0.66 1.24
C MET A 32 -9.02 0.91 0.73
N ILE A 33 -9.22 1.92 -0.13
CA ILE A 33 -10.54 2.21 -0.72
C ILE A 33 -11.02 1.04 -1.59
N LEU A 34 -10.18 0.48 -2.45
CA LEU A 34 -10.57 -0.67 -3.29
C LEU A 34 -10.90 -1.89 -2.44
N MET A 35 -10.16 -2.14 -1.36
CA MET A 35 -10.48 -3.20 -0.40
C MET A 35 -11.88 -2.99 0.19
N SER A 36 -12.20 -1.78 0.65
CA SER A 36 -13.51 -1.45 1.23
C SER A 36 -14.65 -1.63 0.22
N ILE A 37 -14.45 -1.20 -1.03
CA ILE A 37 -15.45 -1.39 -2.11
C ILE A 37 -15.70 -2.88 -2.35
N ASN A 38 -14.65 -3.68 -2.54
CA ASN A 38 -14.79 -5.12 -2.78
C ASN A 38 -15.38 -5.87 -1.57
N LEU A 39 -15.16 -5.38 -0.35
CA LEU A 39 -15.75 -5.93 0.86
C LEU A 39 -17.27 -5.69 0.91
N VAL A 40 -17.72 -4.49 0.53
CA VAL A 40 -19.14 -4.13 0.47
C VAL A 40 -19.86 -4.86 -0.67
N GLU A 41 -19.18 -5.09 -1.79
CA GLU A 41 -19.70 -5.89 -2.92
C GLU A 41 -19.71 -7.41 -2.64
N GLY A 42 -19.19 -7.85 -1.49
CA GLY A 42 -19.13 -9.27 -1.12
C GLY A 42 -18.00 -10.06 -1.79
N ASN A 43 -17.09 -9.40 -2.52
CA ASN A 43 -15.96 -10.04 -3.18
C ASN A 43 -14.73 -10.14 -2.26
N ILE A 44 -14.86 -11.02 -1.25
CA ILE A 44 -13.85 -11.22 -0.20
C ILE A 44 -12.53 -11.77 -0.78
N SER A 45 -12.60 -12.54 -1.88
CA SER A 45 -11.41 -13.06 -2.57
C SER A 45 -10.50 -11.92 -3.04
N ILE A 46 -11.07 -10.92 -3.70
CA ILE A 46 -10.33 -9.76 -4.17
C ILE A 46 -9.93 -8.83 -2.99
N ALA A 47 -10.80 -8.67 -1.99
CA ALA A 47 -10.49 -7.88 -0.80
C ALA A 47 -9.26 -8.40 -0.04
N SER A 48 -9.11 -9.73 0.08
CA SER A 48 -7.97 -10.35 0.79
C SER A 48 -6.61 -10.08 0.15
N ARG A 49 -6.56 -9.81 -1.16
CA ARG A 49 -5.32 -9.42 -1.85
C ARG A 49 -4.80 -8.05 -1.39
N TYR A 50 -5.68 -7.13 -1.00
CA TYR A 50 -5.28 -5.82 -0.50
C TYR A 50 -4.82 -5.83 0.96
N LEU A 51 -5.14 -6.89 1.73
CA LEU A 51 -4.68 -7.05 3.11
C LEU A 51 -3.17 -7.24 3.22
N VAL A 52 -2.57 -7.99 2.28
CA VAL A 52 -1.12 -8.27 2.29
C VAL A 52 -0.27 -6.98 2.29
N PRO A 53 -0.44 -6.04 1.33
CA PRO A 53 0.30 -4.79 1.35
C PRO A 53 -0.07 -3.88 2.54
N LEU A 54 -1.31 -3.94 3.03
CA LEU A 54 -1.72 -3.17 4.21
C LEU A 54 -1.00 -3.64 5.48
N CYS A 55 -1.00 -4.96 5.73
CA CYS A 55 -0.33 -5.57 6.87
C CYS A 55 1.19 -5.38 6.80
N SER A 56 1.79 -5.52 5.61
CA SER A 56 3.23 -5.30 5.42
C SER A 56 3.64 -3.86 5.77
N PHE A 57 2.84 -2.86 5.37
CA PHE A 57 3.08 -1.47 5.73
C PHE A 57 2.94 -1.23 7.24
N TRP A 58 1.86 -1.73 7.85
CA TRP A 58 1.64 -1.58 9.29
C TRP A 58 2.76 -2.21 10.12
N PHE A 59 3.21 -3.39 9.72
CA PHE A 59 4.32 -4.08 10.36
C PHE A 59 5.64 -3.31 10.22
N GLY A 60 5.93 -2.78 9.02
CA GLY A 60 7.08 -1.91 8.80
C GLY A 60 7.05 -0.64 9.67
N CYS A 61 5.89 0.02 9.77
CA CYS A 61 5.71 1.17 10.66
C CYS A 61 5.90 0.80 12.14
N ALA A 62 5.35 -0.34 12.58
CA ALA A 62 5.48 -0.81 13.96
C ALA A 62 6.94 -1.11 14.33
N ILE A 63 7.69 -1.76 13.45
CA ILE A 63 9.13 -2.00 13.64
C ILE A 63 9.88 -0.66 13.68
N GLY A 64 9.64 0.23 12.72
CA GLY A 64 10.29 1.54 12.68
C GLY A 64 10.03 2.35 13.94
N ALA A 65 8.80 2.36 14.45
CA ALA A 65 8.44 2.98 15.71
C ALA A 65 9.18 2.34 16.90
N SER A 66 9.24 1.00 16.93
CA SER A 66 9.93 0.26 18.00
C SER A 66 11.43 0.58 18.04
N VAL A 67 12.08 0.66 16.88
CA VAL A 67 13.49 1.05 16.76
C VAL A 67 13.70 2.51 17.18
N ASN A 68 12.83 3.42 16.74
CA ASN A 68 12.92 4.84 17.10
C ASN A 68 12.78 5.06 18.61
N ILE A 69 11.83 4.37 19.25
CA ILE A 69 11.68 4.39 20.72
C ILE A 69 12.97 3.91 21.38
N LYS A 70 13.50 2.75 20.95
CA LYS A 70 14.73 2.19 21.55
C LYS A 70 15.94 3.12 21.40
N PHE A 71 16.06 3.83 20.27
CA PHE A 71 17.11 4.83 20.04
C PHE A 71 16.90 6.14 20.81
N LYS A 72 15.66 6.52 21.10
CA LYS A 72 15.33 7.74 21.85
C LYS A 72 15.52 7.57 23.37
N TYR A 73 15.51 6.32 23.86
CA TYR A 73 15.78 5.96 25.26
C TYR A 73 17.23 5.48 25.51
N LEU A 74 18.08 5.52 24.47
CA LEU A 74 19.54 5.38 24.54
C LEU A 74 20.19 6.77 24.54
#